data_AF-A0A833JMS1-F1
#
_entry.id   AF-A0A833JMS1-F1
#
_cell.length_a   1.000
_cell.length_b   1.000
_cell.length_c   1.000
_cell.angle_alpha   90.00
_cell.angle_beta   90.00
_cell.angle_gamma   90.00
#
_symmetry.space_group_name_H-M   'P 1'
#
loop_
_entity.id
_entity.type
_entity.pdbx_description
1 polymer ?
#
loop_
_entity_poly.entity_id
_entity_poly.type
_entity_poly.pdbx_seq_one_letter_code
_entity_poly.pdbx_strand_id
1 'polypeptide(L)'
;MSKNELTHPSEPISGRTLMNLKAVLESYLGGGEVKDLDLALLMNVPLNRLSQLKRAKSSVFTVGRSINLEAEPDGEVEKEDDTELPGIRPSQAILVRLLLKSPDLVPIPLRPSSNEVFELLQPVIASVHGRLGVKATGKSSFAPLFGRSYISSYKMLGEDGAGVQNAGLPVARLQLLVVGKYAQVFRKWLGVYAAREQSAPEELPRTLAQKSGWGLLREQDSLTDWMGDEVYTDFQTQISREFGEWFEEHYLGVLRDEARSRDLDPLEAIARGKWTKNDEVSEEQLLKYNRFCRPILGRSDSQFALFRESFGLTSAEAYWVLGLQVKAFYRFRQRPNRRVDAPTAVLLRYLFRYPEDISLFMPEPLPGHEIFEAVSREDPDFKLSQLAPLFGASRVMSYEFANSDTDCPFFARRLAMIFRSASAGGLPIFKLLKDSVEEEVVARGLSLEQFWRDGRWHK
;
A
#
# COMPACT_ATOMS: atom_id res chain seq x y z
N MET A 1 -23.08 -18.63 21.98
CA MET A 1 -22.23 -19.18 20.90
C MET A 1 -20.80 -18.77 21.20
N SER A 2 -19.86 -19.71 21.28
CA SER A 2 -18.44 -19.43 21.51
C SER A 2 -17.92 -18.60 20.33
N LYS A 3 -17.54 -17.33 20.57
CA LYS A 3 -16.90 -16.50 19.55
C LYS A 3 -15.51 -17.08 19.26
N ASN A 4 -15.14 -17.18 17.99
CA ASN A 4 -13.83 -17.71 17.60
C ASN A 4 -12.72 -16.75 18.06
N GLU A 5 -11.89 -17.17 19.03
CA GLU A 5 -10.78 -16.35 19.58
C GLU A 5 -9.77 -15.88 18.52
N LEU A 6 -9.68 -16.56 17.37
CA LEU A 6 -8.81 -16.13 16.28
C LEU A 6 -9.27 -14.80 15.66
N THR A 7 -10.58 -14.60 15.53
CA THR A 7 -11.21 -13.45 14.85
C THR A 7 -11.87 -12.47 15.81
N HIS A 8 -12.20 -12.92 17.02
CA HIS A 8 -12.80 -12.13 18.10
C HIS A 8 -12.04 -12.38 19.41
N PRO A 9 -10.80 -11.86 19.54
CA PRO A 9 -10.01 -12.05 20.75
C PRO A 9 -10.68 -11.41 21.95
N SER A 10 -10.84 -12.16 23.04
CA SER A 10 -11.44 -11.65 24.28
C SER A 10 -10.49 -10.77 25.09
N GLU A 11 -9.18 -10.96 24.95
CA GLU A 11 -8.13 -10.17 25.60
C GLU A 11 -7.82 -8.86 24.83
N PRO A 12 -7.22 -7.84 25.50
CA PRO A 12 -6.69 -6.65 24.83
C PRO A 12 -5.71 -7.02 23.72
N ILE A 13 -5.79 -6.33 22.58
CA ILE A 13 -4.88 -6.62 21.46
C ILE A 13 -3.41 -6.43 21.89
N SER A 14 -2.60 -7.44 21.59
CA SER A 14 -1.16 -7.45 21.84
C SER A 14 -0.40 -7.84 20.58
N GLY A 15 0.94 -7.82 20.67
CA GLY A 15 1.82 -8.25 19.59
C GLY A 15 1.56 -9.70 19.14
N ARG A 16 1.11 -10.58 20.04
CA ARG A 16 0.72 -11.96 19.68
C ARG A 16 -0.45 -11.97 18.71
N THR A 17 -1.43 -11.09 18.91
CA THR A 17 -2.60 -10.96 18.04
C THR A 17 -2.24 -10.48 16.63
N LEU A 18 -1.11 -9.78 16.45
CA LEU A 18 -0.61 -9.42 15.11
C LEU A 18 -0.24 -10.66 14.27
N MET A 19 0.16 -11.76 14.91
CA MET A 19 0.45 -13.02 14.21
C MET A 19 -0.85 -13.68 13.71
N ASN A 20 -1.93 -13.60 14.50
CA ASN A 20 -3.25 -14.03 14.07
C ASN A 20 -3.73 -13.20 12.87
N LEU A 21 -3.56 -11.87 12.94
CA LEU A 21 -3.89 -10.97 11.84
C LEU A 21 -3.10 -11.33 10.58
N LYS A 22 -1.79 -11.60 10.70
CA LYS A 22 -0.96 -12.05 9.58
C LYS A 22 -1.57 -13.30 8.92
N ALA A 23 -1.88 -14.33 9.71
CA ALA A 23 -2.45 -15.58 9.19
C ALA A 23 -3.82 -15.39 8.51
N VAL A 24 -4.71 -14.58 9.10
CA VAL A 24 -6.02 -14.26 8.51
C VAL A 24 -5.86 -13.52 7.18
N LEU A 25 -4.98 -12.52 7.12
CA LEU A 25 -4.72 -11.76 5.90
C LEU A 25 -4.04 -12.62 4.82
N GLU A 26 -3.17 -13.55 5.18
CA GLU A 26 -2.56 -14.50 4.24
C GLU A 26 -3.60 -15.42 3.60
N SER A 27 -4.55 -15.92 4.41
CA SER A 27 -5.66 -16.72 3.91
C SER A 27 -6.58 -15.92 2.99
N TYR A 28 -6.84 -14.65 3.30
CA TYR A 28 -7.75 -13.80 2.54
C TYR A 28 -7.13 -13.33 1.21
N LEU A 29 -5.90 -12.81 1.25
CA LEU A 29 -5.24 -12.22 0.09
C LEU A 29 -4.77 -13.26 -0.94
N GLY A 30 -4.88 -14.57 -0.67
CA GLY A 30 -4.74 -15.66 -1.64
C GLY A 30 -3.69 -15.42 -2.73
N GLY A 31 -2.40 -15.53 -2.40
CA GLY A 31 -1.32 -15.24 -3.36
C GLY A 31 0.10 -15.11 -2.78
N GLY A 32 0.31 -15.42 -1.50
CA GLY A 32 1.63 -15.46 -0.86
C GLY A 32 1.69 -14.80 0.52
N GLU A 33 2.86 -14.89 1.14
CA GLU A 33 3.13 -14.42 2.51
C GLU A 33 2.84 -12.91 2.69
N VAL A 34 2.09 -12.55 3.72
CA VAL A 34 1.93 -11.16 4.18
C VAL A 34 3.27 -10.74 4.77
N LYS A 35 3.96 -9.84 4.09
CA LYS A 35 5.34 -9.52 4.42
C LYS A 35 5.39 -8.62 5.65
N ASP A 36 6.53 -8.62 6.33
CA ASP A 36 6.75 -7.69 7.45
C ASP A 36 6.60 -6.21 7.02
N LEU A 37 6.92 -5.89 5.77
CA LEU A 37 6.68 -4.54 5.22
C LEU A 37 5.18 -4.18 5.19
N ASP A 38 4.31 -5.17 4.99
CA ASP A 38 2.85 -5.01 4.97
C ASP A 38 2.30 -4.75 6.37
N LEU A 39 2.72 -5.55 7.34
CA LEU A 39 2.35 -5.34 8.74
C LEU A 39 2.87 -4.01 9.28
N ALA A 40 4.09 -3.62 8.92
CA ALA A 40 4.67 -2.33 9.28
C ALA A 40 3.87 -1.16 8.69
N LEU A 41 3.41 -1.27 7.44
CA LEU A 41 2.52 -0.29 6.82
C LEU A 41 1.19 -0.18 7.58
N LEU A 42 0.53 -1.31 7.84
CA LEU A 42 -0.76 -1.35 8.53
C LEU A 42 -0.67 -0.75 9.93
N MET A 43 0.37 -1.11 10.68
CA MET A 43 0.58 -0.62 12.04
C MET A 43 1.16 0.80 12.10
N ASN A 44 1.46 1.39 10.93
CA ASN A 44 2.12 2.69 10.78
C ASN A 44 3.39 2.82 11.63
N VAL A 45 4.24 1.78 11.61
CA VAL A 45 5.53 1.75 12.31
C VAL A 45 6.68 1.52 11.33
N PRO A 46 7.88 2.05 11.61
CA PRO A 46 9.08 1.67 10.88
C PRO A 46 9.32 0.15 10.96
N LEU A 47 9.77 -0.47 9.86
CA LEU A 47 9.99 -1.93 9.77
C LEU A 47 10.93 -2.48 10.85
N ASN A 48 11.95 -1.71 11.25
CA ASN A 48 12.89 -2.10 12.30
C ASN A 48 12.26 -2.14 13.71
N ARG A 49 11.09 -1.53 13.90
CA ARG A 49 10.32 -1.59 15.16
C ARG A 49 9.24 -2.68 15.15
N LEU A 50 9.01 -3.34 14.02
CA LEU A 50 7.95 -4.35 13.92
C LEU A 50 8.22 -5.57 14.81
N SER A 51 9.48 -6.01 14.91
CA SER A 51 9.85 -7.14 15.78
C SER A 51 9.53 -6.87 17.25
N GLN A 52 9.80 -5.65 17.72
CA GLN A 52 9.43 -5.18 19.06
C GLN A 52 7.90 -5.14 19.20
N LEU A 53 7.20 -4.60 18.20
CA LEU A 53 5.73 -4.53 18.21
C LEU A 53 5.07 -5.91 18.27
N LYS A 54 5.61 -6.93 17.58
CA LYS A 54 5.15 -8.32 17.62
C LYS A 54 5.30 -8.96 19.01
N ARG A 55 6.17 -8.43 19.87
CA ARG A 55 6.35 -8.87 21.28
C ARG A 55 5.68 -7.95 22.29
N ALA A 56 5.14 -6.81 21.85
CA ALA A 56 4.59 -5.79 22.73
C ALA A 56 3.30 -6.26 23.43
N LYS A 57 3.14 -5.87 24.69
CA LYS A 57 1.86 -6.00 25.41
C LYS A 57 0.89 -4.92 24.93
N SER A 58 -0.39 -5.04 25.29
CA SER A 58 -1.34 -3.94 25.12
C SER A 58 -0.89 -2.71 25.93
N SER A 59 -1.10 -1.51 25.39
CA SER A 59 -0.77 -0.25 26.06
C SER A 59 -1.43 -0.08 27.43
N VAL A 60 -2.52 -0.80 27.74
CA VAL A 60 -3.14 -0.79 29.07
C VAL A 60 -2.21 -1.31 30.17
N PHE A 61 -1.22 -2.13 29.82
CA PHE A 61 -0.25 -2.71 30.77
C PHE A 61 1.10 -1.99 30.80
N THR A 62 1.33 -1.04 29.89
CA THR A 62 2.63 -0.38 29.72
C THR A 62 2.59 1.12 29.98
N VAL A 63 1.43 1.78 29.84
CA VAL A 63 1.30 3.21 30.12
C VAL A 63 1.10 3.43 31.62
N GLY A 64 2.01 4.19 32.27
CA GLY A 64 1.85 4.65 33.66
C GLY A 64 2.55 3.83 34.75
N ARG A 65 3.42 2.87 34.41
CA ARG A 65 4.30 2.19 35.38
C ARG A 65 5.69 2.82 35.38
N SER A 66 5.85 3.89 36.16
CA SER A 66 7.16 4.20 36.71
C SER A 66 7.65 2.99 37.50
N ILE A 67 8.82 2.48 37.14
CA ILE A 67 9.73 1.62 37.89
C ILE A 67 9.36 1.53 39.39
N ASN A 68 8.67 0.47 39.80
CA ASN A 68 8.79 -0.06 41.17
C ASN A 68 9.86 -1.16 41.09
N LEU A 69 11.12 -0.75 41.17
CA LEU A 69 12.23 -1.64 41.53
C LEU A 69 12.11 -1.91 43.03
N GLU A 70 11.16 -2.76 43.43
CA GLU A 70 11.41 -3.58 44.60
C GLU A 70 12.20 -4.78 44.10
N ALA A 71 13.51 -4.68 44.28
CA ALA A 71 14.46 -5.73 43.99
C ALA A 71 14.09 -6.99 44.80
N GLU A 72 13.64 -8.04 44.13
CA GLU A 72 13.89 -9.39 44.64
C GLU A 72 15.37 -9.70 44.38
N PRO A 73 16.15 -10.07 45.41
CA PRO A 73 17.51 -10.51 45.21
C PRO A 73 17.51 -11.95 44.70
N ASP A 74 18.43 -12.23 43.79
CA ASP A 74 18.82 -13.54 43.25
C ASP A 74 17.95 -14.14 42.14
N GLY A 75 18.25 -13.71 40.91
CA GLY A 75 18.02 -14.45 39.69
C GLY A 75 18.78 -13.81 38.54
N GLU A 76 19.68 -14.54 37.90
CA GLU A 76 20.56 -14.08 36.82
C GLU A 76 19.80 -13.28 35.75
N VAL A 77 20.03 -11.96 35.71
CA VAL A 77 19.46 -11.07 34.71
C VAL A 77 20.28 -11.20 33.43
N GLU A 78 19.76 -11.97 32.47
CA GLU A 78 20.12 -11.79 31.07
C GLU A 78 19.89 -10.32 30.70
N LYS A 79 20.98 -9.60 30.43
CA LYS A 79 20.96 -8.22 29.93
C LYS A 79 20.39 -8.20 28.51
N GLU A 80 19.07 -8.31 28.36
CA GLU A 80 18.38 -7.79 27.19
C GLU A 80 18.10 -6.30 27.42
N ASP A 81 18.45 -5.45 26.46
CA ASP A 81 18.28 -3.99 26.50
C ASP A 81 16.92 -3.56 27.07
N ASP A 82 16.95 -3.00 28.27
CA ASP A 82 15.82 -2.53 29.10
C ASP A 82 15.21 -1.22 28.54
N THR A 83 14.96 -1.18 27.24
CA THR A 83 14.14 -0.16 26.60
C THR A 83 12.70 -0.63 26.66
N GLU A 84 11.86 0.05 27.47
CA GLU A 84 10.42 -0.22 27.57
C GLU A 84 9.83 -0.48 26.18
N LEU A 85 9.35 -1.72 25.96
CA LEU A 85 8.73 -2.10 24.70
C LEU A 85 7.48 -1.23 24.50
N PRO A 86 7.38 -0.45 23.41
CA PRO A 86 6.20 0.38 23.16
C PRO A 86 4.97 -0.53 23.01
N GLY A 87 4.01 -0.39 23.93
CA GLY A 87 2.78 -1.17 23.91
C GLY A 87 1.92 -0.91 22.66
N ILE A 88 1.07 -1.88 22.30
CA ILE A 88 0.10 -1.72 21.21
C ILE A 88 -0.87 -0.58 21.54
N ARG A 89 -0.87 0.44 20.69
CA ARG A 89 -1.71 1.64 20.85
C ARG A 89 -3.18 1.31 20.57
N PRO A 90 -4.14 2.06 21.15
CA PRO A 90 -5.56 1.82 20.86
C PRO A 90 -5.90 1.89 19.37
N SER A 91 -5.35 2.85 18.62
CA SER A 91 -5.58 2.95 17.17
C SER A 91 -5.14 1.70 16.40
N GLN A 92 -4.02 1.09 16.80
CA GLN A 92 -3.54 -0.17 16.24
C GLN A 92 -4.43 -1.33 16.66
N ALA A 93 -4.86 -1.38 17.93
CA ALA A 93 -5.74 -2.41 18.44
C ALA A 93 -7.10 -2.44 17.71
N ILE A 94 -7.72 -1.27 17.51
CA ILE A 94 -8.97 -1.12 16.78
C ILE A 94 -8.82 -1.62 15.35
N LEU A 95 -7.74 -1.22 14.66
CA LEU A 95 -7.44 -1.67 13.31
C LEU A 95 -7.28 -3.20 13.24
N VAL A 96 -6.56 -3.80 14.19
CA VAL A 96 -6.38 -5.25 14.25
C VAL A 96 -7.73 -5.96 14.44
N ARG A 97 -8.57 -5.50 15.38
CA ARG A 97 -9.92 -6.07 15.58
C ARG A 97 -10.78 -5.96 14.34
N LEU A 98 -10.78 -4.80 13.69
CA LEU A 98 -11.55 -4.57 12.47
C LEU A 98 -11.12 -5.56 11.38
N LEU A 99 -9.82 -5.68 11.12
CA LEU A 99 -9.30 -6.54 10.04
C LEU A 99 -9.36 -8.04 10.37
N LEU A 100 -9.41 -8.43 11.64
CA LEU A 100 -9.68 -9.83 12.01
C LEU A 100 -11.14 -10.24 11.72
N LYS A 101 -12.09 -9.31 11.85
CA LYS A 101 -13.52 -9.53 11.56
C LYS A 101 -13.86 -9.36 10.09
N SER A 102 -13.22 -8.38 9.45
CA SER A 102 -13.48 -7.96 8.07
C SER A 102 -12.14 -7.82 7.33
N PRO A 103 -11.47 -8.94 6.99
CA PRO A 103 -10.18 -8.92 6.30
C PRO A 103 -10.27 -8.33 4.88
N ASP A 104 -11.46 -8.30 4.30
CA ASP A 104 -11.79 -7.64 3.04
C ASP A 104 -11.58 -6.12 3.05
N LEU A 105 -11.55 -5.51 4.24
CA LEU A 105 -11.26 -4.09 4.41
C LEU A 105 -9.77 -3.76 4.41
N VAL A 106 -8.87 -4.74 4.25
CA VAL A 106 -7.43 -4.48 4.31
C VAL A 106 -7.00 -3.47 3.23
N PRO A 107 -6.37 -2.34 3.60
CA PRO A 107 -5.97 -1.30 2.64
C PRO A 107 -4.64 -1.67 1.94
N ILE A 108 -4.42 -2.95 1.66
CA ILE A 108 -3.26 -3.47 0.94
C ILE A 108 -3.75 -4.01 -0.39
N PRO A 109 -3.24 -3.52 -1.54
CA PRO A 109 -3.67 -4.02 -2.83
C PRO A 109 -3.22 -5.48 -3.01
N LEU A 110 -4.12 -6.27 -3.59
CA LEU A 110 -3.83 -7.61 -4.06
C LEU A 110 -2.68 -7.57 -5.08
N ARG A 111 -1.76 -8.53 -4.99
CA ARG A 111 -0.57 -8.57 -5.84
C ARG A 111 -0.73 -9.58 -6.95
N PRO A 112 -0.51 -9.17 -8.22
CA PRO A 112 -0.35 -10.14 -9.29
C PRO A 112 1.01 -10.83 -9.16
N SER A 113 1.05 -12.07 -9.62
CA SER A 113 2.27 -12.78 -9.96
C SER A 113 2.92 -12.15 -11.20
N SER A 114 4.24 -12.32 -11.32
CA SER A 114 4.97 -11.87 -12.52
C SER A 114 4.40 -12.49 -13.81
N ASN A 115 3.84 -13.70 -13.76
CA ASN A 115 3.22 -14.36 -14.91
C ASN A 115 1.91 -13.68 -15.31
N GLU A 116 1.03 -13.38 -14.34
CA GLU A 116 -0.21 -12.65 -14.60
C GLU A 116 0.06 -11.26 -15.19
N VAL A 117 1.08 -10.55 -14.69
CA VAL A 117 1.49 -9.25 -15.28
C VAL A 117 2.04 -9.44 -16.69
N PHE A 118 2.78 -10.52 -16.96
CA PHE A 118 3.32 -10.79 -18.28
C PHE A 118 2.21 -11.09 -19.29
N GLU A 119 1.21 -11.88 -18.93
CA GLU A 119 0.03 -12.18 -19.76
C GLU A 119 -0.72 -10.89 -20.09
N LEU A 120 -0.96 -10.04 -19.08
CA LEU A 120 -1.59 -8.73 -19.27
C LEU A 120 -0.82 -7.83 -20.25
N LEU A 121 0.52 -7.87 -20.22
CA LEU A 121 1.37 -6.99 -21.01
C LEU A 121 1.77 -7.56 -22.38
N GLN A 122 1.48 -8.83 -22.68
CA GLN A 122 1.91 -9.45 -23.94
C GLN A 122 1.55 -8.64 -25.20
N PRO A 123 0.30 -8.14 -25.36
CA PRO A 123 -0.08 -7.40 -26.56
C PRO A 123 0.77 -6.13 -26.74
N VAL A 124 1.05 -5.44 -25.63
CA VAL A 124 1.83 -4.19 -25.64
C VAL A 124 3.31 -4.48 -25.87
N ILE A 125 3.86 -5.52 -25.22
CA ILE A 125 5.25 -5.95 -25.41
C ILE A 125 5.53 -6.27 -26.88
N ALA A 126 4.62 -6.99 -27.55
CA ALA A 126 4.74 -7.34 -28.96
C ALA A 126 4.76 -6.09 -29.85
N SER A 127 3.85 -5.14 -29.60
CA SER A 127 3.78 -3.86 -30.32
C SER A 127 5.06 -3.04 -30.19
N VAL A 128 5.59 -2.91 -28.97
CA VAL A 128 6.82 -2.16 -28.68
C VAL A 128 8.01 -2.76 -29.42
N HIS A 129 8.18 -4.08 -29.39
CA HIS A 129 9.31 -4.75 -30.06
C HIS A 129 9.21 -4.68 -31.58
N GLY A 130 7.99 -4.80 -32.14
CA GLY A 130 7.74 -4.61 -33.56
C GLY A 130 8.19 -3.23 -34.05
N ARG A 131 7.91 -2.18 -33.27
CA ARG A 131 8.34 -0.80 -33.57
C ARG A 131 9.85 -0.58 -33.39
N LEU A 132 10.46 -1.25 -32.42
CA LEU A 132 11.90 -1.17 -32.16
C LEU A 132 12.75 -1.93 -33.19
N GLY A 133 12.13 -2.69 -34.11
CA GLY A 133 12.86 -3.53 -35.07
C GLY A 133 13.63 -4.67 -34.41
N VAL A 134 13.35 -4.96 -33.14
CA VAL A 134 13.96 -6.06 -32.37
C VAL A 134 12.97 -7.21 -32.37
N LYS A 135 13.40 -8.42 -32.75
CA LYS A 135 12.55 -9.60 -32.60
C LYS A 135 12.15 -9.73 -31.13
N ALA A 136 10.85 -9.68 -30.84
CA ALA A 136 10.32 -9.98 -29.52
C ALA A 136 10.70 -11.43 -29.16
N THR A 137 11.72 -11.62 -28.33
CA THR A 137 12.16 -12.95 -27.90
C THR A 137 11.31 -13.43 -26.72
N GLY A 138 9.99 -13.53 -26.92
CA GLY A 138 9.04 -14.08 -25.96
C GLY A 138 9.19 -13.52 -24.54
N LYS A 139 9.35 -14.40 -23.55
CA LYS A 139 9.47 -14.06 -22.12
C LYS A 139 10.64 -13.11 -21.78
N SER A 140 11.71 -13.06 -22.58
CA SER A 140 12.95 -12.34 -22.22
C SER A 140 12.80 -10.82 -22.14
N SER A 141 11.81 -10.22 -22.81
CA SER A 141 11.57 -8.78 -22.85
C SER A 141 10.84 -8.23 -21.61
N PHE A 142 10.38 -9.09 -20.71
CA PHE A 142 9.57 -8.69 -19.56
C PHE A 142 10.34 -7.91 -18.49
N ALA A 143 11.42 -8.49 -17.93
CA ALA A 143 12.18 -7.88 -16.84
C ALA A 143 12.84 -6.52 -17.18
N PRO A 144 13.33 -6.28 -18.42
CA PRO A 144 13.80 -4.96 -18.85
C PRO A 144 12.83 -3.81 -18.60
N LEU A 145 11.52 -4.05 -18.73
CA LEU A 145 10.47 -3.06 -18.48
C LEU A 145 10.38 -2.63 -17.01
N PHE A 146 11.05 -3.33 -16.10
CA PHE A 146 11.03 -3.07 -14.67
C PHE A 146 12.42 -2.81 -14.09
N GLY A 147 13.36 -2.32 -14.90
CA GLY A 147 14.70 -1.98 -14.41
C GLY A 147 15.60 -3.18 -14.13
N ARG A 148 15.34 -4.35 -14.75
CA ARG A 148 16.10 -5.59 -14.58
C ARG A 148 16.64 -6.11 -15.91
N SER A 149 17.59 -7.05 -15.87
CA SER A 149 18.18 -7.66 -17.09
C SER A 149 17.22 -8.64 -17.75
N TYR A 150 17.29 -8.79 -19.07
CA TYR A 150 16.51 -9.80 -19.83
C TYR A 150 16.69 -11.23 -19.30
N ILE A 151 17.86 -11.54 -18.73
CA ILE A 151 18.15 -12.84 -18.11
C ILE A 151 17.27 -13.08 -16.88
N SER A 152 16.94 -12.00 -16.15
CA SER A 152 16.06 -12.07 -14.98
C SER A 152 14.62 -12.42 -15.35
N SER A 153 14.19 -12.21 -16.59
CA SER A 153 12.83 -12.51 -17.04
C SER A 153 12.47 -13.99 -16.85
N TYR A 154 13.38 -14.91 -17.16
CA TYR A 154 13.13 -16.34 -16.98
C TYR A 154 12.97 -16.73 -15.50
N LYS A 155 13.75 -16.10 -14.61
CA LYS A 155 13.61 -16.30 -13.16
C LYS A 155 12.32 -15.69 -12.61
N MET A 156 11.90 -14.54 -13.15
CA MET A 156 10.67 -13.86 -12.77
C MET A 156 9.43 -14.63 -13.24
N LEU A 157 9.51 -15.27 -14.40
CA LEU A 157 8.42 -16.00 -15.07
C LEU A 157 8.51 -17.53 -14.92
N GLY A 158 9.27 -18.00 -13.93
CA GLY A 158 9.37 -19.42 -13.58
C GLY A 158 8.11 -19.92 -12.88
N GLU A 159 7.84 -21.23 -13.00
CA GLU A 159 6.60 -21.87 -12.52
C GLU A 159 6.55 -22.09 -11.00
N ASP A 160 7.66 -21.92 -10.28
CA ASP A 160 7.80 -22.29 -8.85
C ASP A 160 7.05 -21.37 -7.85
N GLY A 161 5.97 -20.68 -8.24
CA GLY A 161 5.11 -19.89 -7.33
C GLY A 161 5.80 -18.70 -6.64
N ALA A 162 7.11 -18.54 -6.77
CA ALA A 162 7.93 -17.51 -6.13
C ALA A 162 8.19 -16.28 -7.03
N GLY A 163 7.51 -16.16 -8.18
CA GLY A 163 7.80 -15.16 -9.22
C GLY A 163 7.84 -13.70 -8.77
N VAL A 164 7.07 -13.33 -7.73
CA VAL A 164 7.10 -11.98 -7.11
C VAL A 164 8.21 -11.84 -6.07
N GLN A 165 8.52 -12.93 -5.33
CA GLN A 165 9.61 -12.93 -4.36
C GLN A 165 10.98 -12.84 -5.05
N ASN A 166 11.10 -13.44 -6.23
CA ASN A 166 12.34 -13.49 -7.02
C ASN A 166 12.69 -12.18 -7.75
N ALA A 167 11.71 -11.32 -8.05
CA ALA A 167 11.91 -10.07 -8.77
C ALA A 167 12.48 -8.93 -7.89
N GLY A 168 12.24 -9.01 -6.58
CA GLY A 168 12.51 -7.96 -5.60
C GLY A 168 11.34 -7.00 -5.40
N LEU A 169 11.23 -6.44 -4.20
CA LEU A 169 10.10 -5.60 -3.80
C LEU A 169 9.90 -4.33 -4.67
N PRO A 170 10.94 -3.57 -5.08
CA PRO A 170 10.75 -2.42 -5.96
C PRO A 170 10.15 -2.79 -7.32
N VAL A 171 10.52 -3.95 -7.89
CA VAL A 171 9.94 -4.45 -9.14
C VAL A 171 8.47 -4.78 -8.97
N ALA A 172 8.10 -5.42 -7.85
CA ALA A 172 6.71 -5.69 -7.53
C ALA A 172 5.87 -4.40 -7.40
N ARG A 173 6.48 -3.27 -7.01
CA ARG A 173 5.81 -1.97 -6.96
C ARG A 173 5.61 -1.34 -8.33
N LEU A 174 6.58 -1.47 -9.24
CA LEU A 174 6.38 -1.09 -10.63
C LEU A 174 5.31 -1.96 -11.31
N GLN A 175 5.28 -3.25 -11.04
CA GLN A 175 4.23 -4.15 -11.53
C GLN A 175 2.85 -3.71 -11.01
N LEU A 176 2.74 -3.38 -9.71
CA LEU A 176 1.51 -2.83 -9.13
C LEU A 176 1.08 -1.50 -9.78
N LEU A 177 2.03 -0.61 -10.10
CA LEU A 177 1.73 0.63 -10.85
C LEU A 177 1.07 0.32 -12.20
N VAL A 178 1.71 -0.55 -12.99
CA VAL A 178 1.26 -0.89 -14.34
C VAL A 178 -0.11 -1.57 -14.30
N VAL A 179 -0.29 -2.53 -13.39
CA VAL A 179 -1.59 -3.19 -13.16
C VAL A 179 -2.64 -2.21 -12.66
N GLY A 180 -2.27 -1.29 -11.76
CA GLY A 180 -3.16 -0.24 -11.28
C GLY A 180 -3.66 0.66 -12.41
N LYS A 181 -2.79 1.06 -13.33
CA LYS A 181 -3.16 1.86 -14.50
C LYS A 181 -4.02 1.10 -15.49
N TYR A 182 -3.71 -0.17 -15.75
CA TYR A 182 -4.59 -1.03 -16.54
C TYR A 182 -5.99 -1.13 -15.91
N ALA A 183 -6.06 -1.37 -14.59
CA ALA A 183 -7.31 -1.47 -13.86
C ALA A 183 -8.13 -0.17 -13.89
N GLN A 184 -7.49 1.01 -13.88
CA GLN A 184 -8.19 2.29 -14.07
C GLN A 184 -8.83 2.39 -15.45
N VAL A 185 -8.09 2.03 -16.51
CA VAL A 185 -8.62 2.02 -17.90
C VAL A 185 -9.76 1.01 -18.03
N PHE A 186 -9.57 -0.21 -17.51
CA PHE A 186 -10.59 -1.26 -17.48
C PHE A 186 -11.86 -0.77 -16.78
N ARG A 187 -11.75 -0.23 -15.56
CA ARG A 187 -12.88 0.29 -14.79
C ARG A 187 -13.63 1.39 -15.55
N LYS A 188 -12.89 2.34 -16.13
CA LYS A 188 -13.45 3.46 -16.90
C LYS A 188 -14.32 2.94 -18.03
N TRP A 189 -13.76 2.08 -18.88
CA TRP A 189 -14.50 1.55 -20.03
C TRP A 189 -15.64 0.65 -19.59
N LEU A 190 -15.44 -0.19 -18.56
CA LEU A 190 -16.49 -1.06 -18.06
C LEU A 190 -17.70 -0.26 -17.57
N GLY A 191 -17.45 0.87 -16.87
CA GLY A 191 -18.51 1.81 -16.49
C GLY A 191 -19.22 2.47 -17.69
N VAL A 192 -18.47 2.80 -18.75
CA VAL A 192 -19.06 3.37 -19.99
C VAL A 192 -19.99 2.38 -20.68
N TYR A 193 -19.58 1.12 -20.81
CA TYR A 193 -20.41 0.09 -21.43
C TYR A 193 -21.60 -0.30 -20.55
N ALA A 194 -21.38 -0.43 -19.24
CA ALA A 194 -22.44 -0.74 -18.29
C ALA A 194 -23.58 0.31 -18.29
N ALA A 195 -23.25 1.58 -18.54
CA ALA A 195 -24.25 2.65 -18.63
C ALA A 195 -25.03 2.65 -19.96
N ARG A 196 -24.55 1.94 -20.99
CA ARG A 196 -25.16 1.91 -22.33
C ARG A 196 -25.99 0.65 -22.56
N GLU A 197 -25.53 -0.47 -22.01
CA GLU A 197 -26.10 -1.79 -22.27
C GLU A 197 -27.14 -2.17 -21.21
N GLN A 198 -28.32 -2.59 -21.65
CA GLN A 198 -29.40 -3.01 -20.73
C GLN A 198 -29.11 -4.33 -20.01
N SER A 199 -28.19 -5.14 -20.55
CA SER A 199 -27.79 -6.43 -19.95
C SER A 199 -26.79 -6.27 -18.80
N ALA A 200 -26.30 -5.06 -18.54
CA ALA A 200 -25.32 -4.82 -17.49
C ALA A 200 -25.92 -5.06 -16.08
N PRO A 201 -25.22 -5.78 -15.18
CA PRO A 201 -25.70 -6.02 -13.83
C PRO A 201 -25.89 -4.72 -13.03
N GLU A 202 -27.02 -4.58 -12.33
CA GLU A 202 -27.33 -3.40 -11.51
C GLU A 202 -26.31 -3.17 -10.38
N GLU A 203 -25.69 -4.25 -9.88
CA GLU A 203 -24.70 -4.18 -8.81
C GLU A 203 -23.30 -3.75 -9.27
N LEU A 204 -23.05 -3.72 -10.59
CA LEU A 204 -21.74 -3.46 -11.17
C LEU A 204 -21.12 -2.13 -10.71
N PRO A 205 -21.83 -0.98 -10.66
CA PRO A 205 -21.27 0.27 -10.15
C PRO A 205 -20.74 0.16 -8.73
N ARG A 206 -21.43 -0.59 -7.86
CA ARG A 206 -21.01 -0.82 -6.47
C ARG A 206 -19.74 -1.68 -6.42
N THR A 207 -19.67 -2.73 -7.24
CA THR A 207 -18.49 -3.59 -7.35
C THR A 207 -17.26 -2.80 -7.85
N LEU A 208 -17.45 -1.92 -8.83
CA LEU A 208 -16.39 -1.06 -9.36
C LEU A 208 -15.88 -0.03 -8.33
N ALA A 209 -16.73 0.41 -7.40
CA ALA A 209 -16.34 1.26 -6.29
C ALA A 209 -15.52 0.51 -5.22
N GLN A 210 -15.78 -0.78 -5.01
CA GLN A 210 -15.13 -1.60 -3.99
C GLN A 210 -13.78 -2.19 -4.43
N LYS A 211 -13.66 -2.62 -5.70
CA LYS A 211 -12.48 -3.37 -6.18
C LYS A 211 -11.56 -2.50 -7.00
N SER A 212 -10.26 -2.62 -6.77
CA SER A 212 -9.22 -1.85 -7.48
C SER A 212 -7.99 -2.70 -7.81
N GLY A 213 -7.15 -2.21 -8.74
CA GLY A 213 -5.91 -2.87 -9.12
C GLY A 213 -6.13 -4.33 -9.55
N TRP A 214 -5.29 -5.24 -9.05
CA TRP A 214 -5.39 -6.66 -9.38
C TRP A 214 -6.68 -7.31 -8.85
N GLY A 215 -7.22 -6.83 -7.73
CA GLY A 215 -8.48 -7.35 -7.19
C GLY A 215 -9.66 -7.13 -8.13
N LEU A 216 -9.62 -6.08 -8.95
CA LEU A 216 -10.61 -5.85 -10.01
C LEU A 216 -10.35 -6.74 -11.23
N LEU A 217 -9.10 -6.79 -11.70
CA LEU A 217 -8.75 -7.50 -12.95
C LEU A 217 -8.85 -9.02 -12.83
N ARG A 218 -8.63 -9.59 -11.65
CA ARG A 218 -8.81 -11.03 -11.41
C ARG A 218 -10.24 -11.51 -11.66
N GLU A 219 -11.21 -10.60 -11.57
CA GLU A 219 -12.62 -10.88 -11.81
C GLU A 219 -13.10 -10.39 -13.17
N GLN A 220 -12.19 -10.03 -14.07
CA GLN A 220 -12.51 -9.49 -15.39
C GLN A 220 -13.56 -10.34 -16.13
N ASP A 221 -13.40 -11.66 -16.13
CA ASP A 221 -14.33 -12.56 -16.83
C ASP A 221 -15.74 -12.48 -16.25
N SER A 222 -15.89 -12.56 -14.92
CA SER A 222 -17.19 -12.43 -14.24
C SER A 222 -17.80 -11.03 -14.33
N LEU A 223 -16.98 -10.00 -14.59
CA LEU A 223 -17.45 -8.63 -14.73
C LEU A 223 -17.86 -8.28 -16.17
N THR A 224 -17.57 -9.17 -17.12
CA THR A 224 -17.79 -8.94 -18.56
C THR A 224 -18.61 -10.05 -19.23
N ASP A 225 -19.04 -11.07 -18.49
CA ASP A 225 -19.83 -12.21 -18.98
C ASP A 225 -21.18 -11.86 -19.62
N TRP A 226 -21.74 -10.71 -19.25
CA TRP A 226 -22.97 -10.15 -19.80
C TRP A 226 -22.78 -9.45 -21.16
N MET A 227 -21.54 -9.21 -21.59
CA MET A 227 -21.23 -8.60 -22.88
C MET A 227 -21.30 -9.65 -23.99
N GLY A 228 -22.09 -9.37 -25.04
CA GLY A 228 -22.01 -10.18 -26.27
C GLY A 228 -20.66 -10.01 -26.99
N ASP A 229 -20.29 -10.97 -27.84
CA ASP A 229 -18.97 -11.05 -28.48
C ASP A 229 -18.52 -9.75 -29.18
N GLU A 230 -19.44 -9.09 -29.92
CA GLU A 230 -19.15 -7.82 -30.61
C GLU A 230 -18.83 -6.69 -29.62
N VAL A 231 -19.65 -6.58 -28.56
CA VAL A 231 -19.49 -5.57 -27.50
C VAL A 231 -18.19 -5.81 -26.74
N TYR A 232 -17.91 -7.06 -26.37
CA TYR A 232 -16.68 -7.43 -25.68
C TYR A 232 -15.44 -7.14 -26.54
N THR A 233 -15.51 -7.39 -27.84
CA THR A 233 -14.41 -7.11 -28.77
C THR A 233 -14.13 -5.62 -28.88
N ASP A 234 -15.16 -4.77 -28.99
CA ASP A 234 -14.97 -3.31 -28.99
C ASP A 234 -14.43 -2.84 -27.63
N PHE A 235 -14.98 -3.33 -26.52
CA PHE A 235 -14.52 -3.03 -25.16
C PHE A 235 -13.01 -3.32 -24.98
N GLN A 236 -12.55 -4.52 -25.36
CA GLN A 236 -11.13 -4.89 -25.31
C GLN A 236 -10.27 -4.02 -26.23
N THR A 237 -10.80 -3.61 -27.38
CA THR A 237 -10.12 -2.70 -28.32
C THR A 237 -9.92 -1.32 -27.69
N GLN A 238 -10.94 -0.76 -27.02
CA GLN A 238 -10.83 0.52 -26.34
C GLN A 238 -9.80 0.48 -25.20
N ILE A 239 -9.81 -0.58 -24.39
CA ILE A 239 -8.82 -0.78 -23.32
C ILE A 239 -7.42 -0.86 -23.90
N SER A 240 -7.22 -1.71 -24.90
CA SER A 240 -5.91 -1.93 -25.53
C SER A 240 -5.33 -0.64 -26.12
N ARG A 241 -6.18 0.20 -26.73
CA ARG A 241 -5.77 1.50 -27.27
C ARG A 241 -5.35 2.45 -26.17
N GLU A 242 -6.22 2.74 -25.20
CA GLU A 242 -5.96 3.75 -24.16
C GLU A 242 -4.80 3.33 -23.23
N PHE A 243 -4.75 2.05 -22.84
CA PHE A 243 -3.62 1.54 -22.06
C PHE A 243 -2.32 1.52 -22.88
N GLY A 244 -2.38 1.16 -24.15
CA GLY A 244 -1.22 1.17 -25.05
C GLY A 244 -0.63 2.57 -25.24
N GLU A 245 -1.47 3.59 -25.39
CA GLU A 245 -1.08 5.00 -25.43
C GLU A 245 -0.38 5.42 -24.13
N TRP A 246 -1.01 5.16 -22.97
CA TRP A 246 -0.39 5.46 -21.67
C TRP A 246 0.96 4.75 -21.50
N PHE A 247 1.04 3.47 -21.85
CA PHE A 247 2.26 2.67 -21.68
C PHE A 247 3.41 3.23 -22.53
N GLU A 248 3.12 3.57 -23.79
CA GLU A 248 4.12 4.10 -24.73
C GLU A 248 4.58 5.52 -24.39
N GLU A 249 3.63 6.42 -24.13
CA GLU A 249 3.92 7.85 -23.95
C GLU A 249 4.45 8.15 -22.55
N HIS A 250 3.86 7.51 -21.53
CA HIS A 250 4.18 7.80 -20.15
C HIS A 250 5.19 6.82 -19.57
N TYR A 251 4.88 5.51 -19.57
CA TYR A 251 5.73 4.53 -18.89
C TYR A 251 7.07 4.31 -19.61
N LEU A 252 7.06 4.05 -20.92
CA LEU A 252 8.30 3.93 -21.71
C LEU A 252 9.04 5.27 -21.79
N GLY A 253 8.34 6.40 -21.80
CA GLY A 253 8.96 7.72 -21.67
C GLY A 253 9.84 7.83 -20.42
N VAL A 254 9.33 7.39 -19.26
CA VAL A 254 10.09 7.34 -18.01
C VAL A 254 11.28 6.37 -18.09
N LEU A 255 11.11 5.19 -18.71
CA LEU A 255 12.23 4.25 -18.90
C LEU A 255 13.33 4.85 -19.78
N ARG A 256 12.98 5.56 -20.86
CA ARG A 256 13.95 6.23 -21.74
C ARG A 256 14.74 7.29 -20.98
N ASP A 257 14.06 8.09 -20.15
CA ASP A 257 14.70 9.12 -19.35
C ASP A 257 15.60 8.53 -18.25
N GLU A 258 15.20 7.40 -17.65
CA GLU A 258 16.05 6.69 -16.70
C GLU A 258 17.26 6.03 -17.37
N ALA A 259 17.13 5.55 -18.61
CA ALA A 259 18.27 5.03 -19.36
C ALA A 259 19.28 6.14 -19.63
N ARG A 260 18.80 7.33 -20.04
CA ARG A 260 19.63 8.52 -20.24
C ARG A 260 20.29 8.97 -18.93
N SER A 261 19.59 8.92 -17.80
CA SER A 261 20.16 9.25 -16.47
C SER A 261 21.33 8.34 -16.06
N ARG A 262 21.40 7.16 -16.69
CA ARG A 262 22.44 6.14 -16.50
C ARG A 262 23.43 6.11 -17.67
N ASP A 263 23.39 7.08 -18.58
CA ASP A 263 24.23 7.12 -19.78
C ASP A 263 24.14 5.82 -20.61
N LEU A 264 22.94 5.24 -20.71
CA LEU A 264 22.64 4.07 -21.52
C LEU A 264 21.86 4.49 -22.77
N ASP A 265 22.01 3.72 -23.85
CA ASP A 265 21.10 3.83 -24.98
C ASP A 265 19.68 3.41 -24.56
N PRO A 266 18.65 4.26 -24.74
CA PRO A 266 17.29 3.94 -24.32
C PRO A 266 16.72 2.67 -24.93
N LEU A 267 17.00 2.42 -26.22
CA LEU A 267 16.44 1.27 -26.93
C LEU A 267 17.10 -0.03 -26.45
N GLU A 268 18.43 -0.03 -26.27
CA GLU A 268 19.14 -1.17 -25.72
C GLU A 268 18.75 -1.44 -24.26
N ALA A 269 18.57 -0.39 -23.45
CA ALA A 269 18.15 -0.53 -22.05
C ALA A 269 16.76 -1.17 -21.95
N ILE A 270 15.81 -0.74 -22.78
CA ILE A 270 14.45 -1.31 -22.82
C ILE A 270 14.45 -2.72 -23.39
N ALA A 271 15.27 -3.03 -24.40
CA ALA A 271 15.30 -4.36 -25.01
C ALA A 271 16.06 -5.41 -24.16
N ARG A 272 17.17 -5.02 -23.54
CA ARG A 272 18.11 -5.96 -22.86
C ARG A 272 18.21 -5.77 -21.35
N GLY A 273 17.85 -4.61 -20.81
CA GLY A 273 17.72 -4.45 -19.37
C GLY A 273 19.05 -4.36 -18.58
N LYS A 274 20.14 -3.88 -19.19
CA LYS A 274 21.43 -3.67 -18.52
C LYS A 274 21.45 -2.40 -17.64
N TRP A 275 20.51 -2.30 -16.71
CA TRP A 275 20.35 -1.17 -15.78
C TRP A 275 21.41 -1.14 -14.66
N THR A 276 22.66 -1.46 -14.97
CA THR A 276 23.71 -1.77 -13.98
C THR A 276 24.56 -0.58 -13.56
N LYS A 277 24.53 0.54 -14.31
CA LYS A 277 25.31 1.74 -14.00
C LYS A 277 24.74 2.46 -12.78
N ASN A 278 25.21 2.04 -11.60
CA ASN A 278 24.85 2.58 -10.29
C ASN A 278 26.00 3.37 -9.67
N ASP A 279 26.84 3.96 -10.50
CA ASP A 279 28.07 4.62 -10.08
C ASP A 279 27.78 5.98 -9.45
N GLU A 280 28.79 6.51 -8.76
CA GLU A 280 28.76 7.88 -8.25
C GLU A 280 28.70 8.89 -9.40
N VAL A 281 28.04 10.02 -9.12
CA VAL A 281 27.86 11.13 -10.06
C VAL A 281 28.44 12.37 -9.43
N SER A 282 29.39 13.01 -10.12
CA SER A 282 29.92 14.31 -9.70
C SER A 282 28.93 15.45 -9.96
N GLU A 283 29.10 16.58 -9.28
CA GLU A 283 28.27 17.78 -9.53
C GLU A 283 28.39 18.25 -10.99
N GLU A 284 29.59 18.21 -11.57
CA GLU A 284 29.82 18.55 -12.98
C GLU A 284 29.06 17.62 -13.94
N GLN A 285 28.95 16.33 -13.61
CA GLN A 285 28.15 15.39 -14.39
C GLN A 285 26.66 15.72 -14.26
N LEU A 286 26.18 16.08 -13.06
CA LEU A 286 24.77 16.43 -12.84
C LEU A 286 24.30 17.60 -13.72
N LEU A 287 25.18 18.57 -14.00
CA LEU A 287 24.89 19.71 -14.85
C LEU A 287 24.66 19.34 -16.34
N LYS A 288 25.09 18.14 -16.76
CA LYS A 288 24.94 17.67 -18.15
C LYS A 288 23.54 17.12 -18.44
N TYR A 289 22.76 16.80 -17.41
CA TYR A 289 21.43 16.21 -17.58
C TYR A 289 20.35 17.28 -17.53
N ASN A 290 19.35 17.16 -18.40
CA ASN A 290 18.13 17.94 -18.27
C ASN A 290 17.34 17.53 -17.01
N ARG A 291 16.34 18.34 -16.63
CA ARG A 291 15.49 18.10 -15.45
C ARG A 291 14.89 16.67 -15.41
N PHE A 292 14.47 16.15 -16.56
CA PHE A 292 13.78 14.86 -16.66
C PHE A 292 14.72 13.66 -16.65
N CYS A 293 15.99 13.84 -16.99
CA CYS A 293 17.02 12.80 -17.06
C CYS A 293 18.05 12.94 -15.94
N ARG A 294 17.86 13.86 -14.99
CA ARG A 294 18.80 14.01 -13.86
C ARG A 294 18.86 12.70 -13.06
N PRO A 295 20.06 12.17 -12.77
CA PRO A 295 20.23 10.99 -11.93
C PRO A 295 19.56 11.17 -10.56
N ILE A 296 18.81 10.15 -10.13
CA ILE A 296 18.23 10.12 -8.79
C ILE A 296 19.28 9.52 -7.84
N LEU A 297 19.72 10.33 -6.88
CA LEU A 297 20.81 10.00 -5.97
C LEU A 297 20.34 9.89 -4.51
N GLY A 298 21.22 9.43 -3.63
CA GLY A 298 20.99 9.33 -2.19
C GLY A 298 21.04 10.65 -1.40
N ARG A 299 21.41 11.78 -2.01
CA ARG A 299 21.53 13.13 -1.41
C ARG A 299 20.20 13.73 -0.93
N SER A 300 20.25 14.69 0.01
CA SER A 300 19.07 15.27 0.71
C SER A 300 18.11 16.06 -0.17
N ASP A 301 18.61 16.63 -1.25
CA ASP A 301 17.91 17.43 -2.26
C ASP A 301 17.53 16.61 -3.50
N SER A 302 17.79 15.30 -3.52
CA SER A 302 17.35 14.40 -4.57
C SER A 302 15.91 13.94 -4.35
N GLN A 303 15.20 13.63 -5.44
CA GLN A 303 13.85 13.08 -5.43
C GLN A 303 13.69 11.91 -4.45
N PHE A 304 14.73 11.08 -4.29
CA PHE A 304 14.71 9.96 -3.32
C PHE A 304 14.50 10.41 -1.87
N ALA A 305 15.19 11.47 -1.44
CA ALA A 305 15.08 11.97 -0.07
C ALA A 305 13.80 12.79 0.14
N LEU A 306 13.40 13.54 -0.89
CA LEU A 306 12.21 14.40 -0.86
C LEU A 306 10.89 13.62 -1.02
N PHE A 307 10.94 12.36 -1.46
CA PHE A 307 9.76 11.56 -1.79
C PHE A 307 8.71 11.53 -0.66
N ARG A 308 9.13 11.27 0.58
CA ARG A 308 8.19 11.18 1.70
C ARG A 308 7.42 12.49 1.90
N GLU A 309 8.12 13.61 1.88
CA GLU A 309 7.54 14.94 2.15
C GLU A 309 6.73 15.46 0.96
N SER A 310 7.21 15.22 -0.26
CA SER A 310 6.56 15.66 -1.50
C SER A 310 5.18 15.01 -1.71
N PHE A 311 4.95 13.84 -1.11
CA PHE A 311 3.70 13.08 -1.21
C PHE A 311 2.93 12.99 0.11
N GLY A 312 3.34 13.74 1.15
CA GLY A 312 2.65 13.74 2.44
C GLY A 312 2.57 12.35 3.10
N LEU A 313 3.60 11.51 2.92
CA LEU A 313 3.61 10.12 3.35
C LEU A 313 4.26 9.96 4.73
N THR A 314 3.83 8.95 5.48
CA THR A 314 4.61 8.47 6.64
C THR A 314 5.86 7.72 6.18
N SER A 315 6.83 7.53 7.07
CA SER A 315 8.01 6.72 6.73
C SER A 315 7.63 5.27 6.36
N ALA A 316 6.64 4.68 7.04
CA ALA A 316 6.16 3.35 6.72
C ALA A 316 5.52 3.28 5.33
N GLU A 317 4.73 4.32 4.97
CA GLU A 317 4.14 4.46 3.63
C GLU A 317 5.21 4.61 2.56
N ALA A 318 6.16 5.53 2.73
CA ALA A 318 7.20 5.76 1.76
C ALA A 318 8.04 4.50 1.49
N TYR A 319 8.41 3.77 2.55
CA TYR A 319 9.13 2.50 2.41
C TYR A 319 8.29 1.43 1.72
N TRP A 320 7.00 1.36 2.04
CA TRP A 320 6.10 0.43 1.40
C TRP A 320 5.92 0.75 -0.09
N VAL A 321 5.63 2.00 -0.45
CA VAL A 321 5.42 2.43 -1.85
C VAL A 321 6.64 2.14 -2.70
N LEU A 322 7.84 2.46 -2.21
CA LEU A 322 9.08 2.19 -2.92
C LEU A 322 9.52 0.72 -2.88
N GLY A 323 8.88 -0.11 -2.06
CA GLY A 323 9.30 -1.50 -1.85
C GLY A 323 10.68 -1.61 -1.20
N LEU A 324 11.04 -0.67 -0.33
CA LEU A 324 12.37 -0.60 0.29
C LEU A 324 12.34 -1.09 1.73
N GLN A 325 13.35 -1.88 2.07
CA GLN A 325 13.68 -2.14 3.47
C GLN A 325 14.41 -0.93 4.06
N VAL A 326 14.25 -0.71 5.37
CA VAL A 326 14.90 0.39 6.11
C VAL A 326 16.43 0.40 5.91
N LYS A 327 17.07 -0.79 5.92
CA LYS A 327 18.52 -0.92 5.66
C LYS A 327 18.91 -0.45 4.26
N ALA A 328 18.09 -0.73 3.25
CA ALA A 328 18.34 -0.29 1.88
C ALA A 328 18.20 1.23 1.76
N PHE A 329 17.18 1.82 2.39
CA PHE A 329 16.98 3.26 2.43
C PHE A 329 18.21 3.99 3.00
N TYR A 330 18.67 3.59 4.19
CA TYR A 330 19.84 4.22 4.81
C TYR A 330 21.14 3.96 4.03
N ARG A 331 21.28 2.80 3.37
CA ARG A 331 22.43 2.53 2.49
C ARG A 331 22.52 3.53 1.34
N PHE A 332 21.38 3.90 0.73
CA PHE A 332 21.37 4.94 -0.30
C PHE A 332 21.69 6.31 0.29
N ARG A 333 21.11 6.66 1.45
CA ARG A 333 21.39 7.93 2.14
C ARG A 333 22.85 8.11 2.54
N GLN A 334 23.53 7.03 2.95
CA GLN A 334 24.95 7.03 3.30
C GLN A 334 25.88 7.19 2.09
N ARG A 335 25.36 7.02 0.87
CA ARG A 335 26.11 7.17 -0.39
C ARG A 335 25.45 8.28 -1.22
N PRO A 336 25.56 9.54 -0.78
CA PRO A 336 24.73 10.64 -1.29
C PRO A 336 24.90 10.90 -2.79
N ASN A 337 26.10 10.66 -3.33
CA ASN A 337 26.42 10.90 -4.74
C ASN A 337 26.16 9.68 -5.64
N ARG A 338 25.74 8.55 -5.07
CA ARG A 338 25.51 7.31 -5.81
C ARG A 338 24.07 7.24 -6.31
N ARG A 339 23.91 6.76 -7.54
CA ARG A 339 22.58 6.47 -8.11
C ARG A 339 21.84 5.45 -7.26
N VAL A 340 20.55 5.70 -7.05
CA VAL A 340 19.62 4.71 -6.49
C VAL A 340 19.43 3.57 -7.53
N ASP A 341 19.01 2.39 -7.08
CA ASP A 341 18.76 1.26 -7.99
C ASP A 341 17.67 1.58 -9.02
N ALA A 342 17.79 0.98 -10.21
CA ALA A 342 16.94 1.33 -11.35
C ALA A 342 15.44 1.15 -11.10
N PRO A 343 14.95 0.02 -10.55
CA PRO A 343 13.52 -0.12 -10.27
C PRO A 343 12.96 1.00 -9.39
N THR A 344 13.67 1.34 -8.30
CA THR A 344 13.28 2.43 -7.40
C THR A 344 13.32 3.79 -8.11
N ALA A 345 14.36 4.05 -8.90
CA ALA A 345 14.51 5.30 -9.64
C ALA A 345 13.43 5.47 -10.72
N VAL A 346 13.07 4.41 -11.45
CA VAL A 346 11.94 4.41 -12.40
C VAL A 346 10.64 4.79 -11.69
N LEU A 347 10.34 4.17 -10.55
CA LEU A 347 9.11 4.44 -9.80
C LEU A 347 9.07 5.88 -9.29
N LEU A 348 10.17 6.38 -8.73
CA LEU A 348 10.26 7.77 -8.29
C LEU A 348 10.08 8.74 -9.45
N ARG A 349 10.79 8.52 -10.56
CA ARG A 349 10.70 9.37 -11.74
C ARG A 349 9.27 9.39 -12.30
N TYR A 350 8.58 8.24 -12.28
CA TYR A 350 7.19 8.13 -12.67
C TYR A 350 6.29 8.96 -11.73
N LEU A 351 6.34 8.70 -10.41
CA LEU A 351 5.45 9.37 -9.46
C LEU A 351 5.69 10.88 -9.40
N PHE A 352 6.93 11.37 -9.49
CA PHE A 352 7.18 12.82 -9.56
C PHE A 352 6.69 13.47 -10.86
N ARG A 353 6.43 12.68 -11.92
CA ARG A 353 5.85 13.16 -13.18
C ARG A 353 4.32 13.09 -13.17
N TYR A 354 3.76 12.07 -12.52
CA TYR A 354 2.33 11.80 -12.39
C TYR A 354 1.97 11.64 -10.90
N PRO A 355 1.98 12.72 -10.11
CA PRO A 355 1.84 12.64 -8.66
C PRO A 355 0.50 12.07 -8.21
N GLU A 356 -0.57 12.24 -8.99
CA GLU A 356 -1.91 11.72 -8.75
C GLU A 356 -1.95 10.18 -8.67
N ASP A 357 -1.01 9.50 -9.34
CA ASP A 357 -0.92 8.05 -9.37
C ASP A 357 -0.39 7.46 -8.05
N ILE A 358 -0.01 8.29 -7.08
CA ILE A 358 0.27 7.81 -5.71
C ILE A 358 -0.95 7.09 -5.11
N SER A 359 -2.15 7.48 -5.54
CA SER A 359 -3.43 6.91 -5.10
C SER A 359 -3.60 5.43 -5.48
N LEU A 360 -2.85 4.94 -6.48
CA LEU A 360 -2.78 3.51 -6.84
C LEU A 360 -2.12 2.66 -5.75
N PHE A 361 -1.31 3.28 -4.91
CA PHE A 361 -0.59 2.62 -3.81
C PHE A 361 -1.17 2.96 -2.46
N MET A 362 -1.45 4.24 -2.24
CA MET A 362 -1.92 4.81 -0.99
C MET A 362 -3.15 5.66 -1.28
N PRO A 363 -4.35 5.08 -1.17
CA PRO A 363 -5.57 5.87 -1.15
C PRO A 363 -5.45 6.99 -0.12
N GLU A 364 -5.91 8.17 -0.47
CA GLU A 364 -5.91 9.29 0.47
C GLU A 364 -6.92 9.01 1.61
N PRO A 365 -6.58 9.30 2.87
CA PRO A 365 -7.49 9.12 3.99
C PRO A 365 -8.69 10.08 3.90
N LEU A 366 -9.88 9.65 4.31
CA LEU A 366 -11.01 10.58 4.42
C LEU A 366 -10.71 11.67 5.47
N PRO A 367 -10.97 12.97 5.19
CA PRO A 367 -10.85 14.03 6.18
C PRO A 367 -11.77 13.79 7.39
N GLY A 368 -11.36 14.24 8.58
CA GLY A 368 -12.12 13.95 9.79
C GLY A 368 -13.49 14.64 9.84
N HIS A 369 -13.63 15.82 9.22
CA HIS A 369 -14.92 16.50 9.11
C HIS A 369 -15.92 15.69 8.26
N GLU A 370 -15.48 15.14 7.12
CA GLU A 370 -16.31 14.27 6.28
C GLU A 370 -16.69 12.96 7.00
N ILE A 371 -15.75 12.38 7.76
CA ILE A 371 -16.05 11.21 8.61
C ILE A 371 -17.14 11.58 9.64
N PHE A 372 -16.99 12.71 10.32
CA PHE A 372 -17.95 13.15 11.33
C PHE A 372 -19.33 13.40 10.74
N GLU A 373 -19.41 14.04 9.57
CA GLU A 373 -20.67 14.21 8.85
C GLU A 373 -21.32 12.89 8.48
N ALA A 374 -20.54 11.94 7.94
CA ALA A 374 -21.05 10.62 7.58
C ALA A 374 -21.59 9.87 8.80
N VAL A 375 -20.85 9.90 9.91
CA VAL A 375 -21.27 9.27 11.18
C VAL A 375 -22.52 9.96 11.75
N SER A 376 -22.58 11.29 11.74
CA SER A 376 -23.73 12.03 12.30
C SER A 376 -25.03 11.80 11.52
N ARG A 377 -24.94 11.44 10.23
CA ARG A 377 -26.10 11.02 9.44
C ARG A 377 -26.63 9.64 9.85
N GLU A 378 -25.74 8.74 10.27
CA GLU A 378 -26.09 7.38 10.71
C GLU A 378 -26.52 7.33 12.19
N ASP A 379 -25.86 8.12 13.04
CA ASP A 379 -26.09 8.22 14.49
C ASP A 379 -26.15 9.71 14.90
N PRO A 380 -27.34 10.35 14.90
CA PRO A 380 -27.50 11.77 15.23
C PRO A 380 -27.09 12.14 16.66
N ASP A 381 -27.02 11.17 17.58
CA ASP A 381 -26.58 11.37 18.96
C ASP A 381 -25.04 11.33 19.10
N PHE A 382 -24.33 10.96 18.02
CA PHE A 382 -22.87 10.92 18.01
C PHE A 382 -22.29 12.33 18.13
N LYS A 383 -21.53 12.55 19.20
CA LYS A 383 -20.96 13.87 19.51
C LYS A 383 -19.61 14.03 18.84
N LEU A 384 -19.30 15.25 18.41
CA LEU A 384 -17.97 15.61 17.88
C LEU A 384 -16.83 15.10 18.75
N SER A 385 -16.98 15.20 20.07
CA SER A 385 -16.00 14.73 21.05
C SER A 385 -15.71 13.22 21.04
N GLN A 386 -16.52 12.42 20.37
CA GLN A 386 -16.38 10.97 20.25
C GLN A 386 -15.60 10.57 18.99
N LEU A 387 -15.34 11.50 18.07
CA LEU A 387 -14.65 11.22 16.81
C LEU A 387 -13.23 10.67 17.05
N ALA A 388 -12.36 11.37 17.77
CA ALA A 388 -11.00 10.86 18.00
C ALA A 388 -10.96 9.57 18.84
N PRO A 389 -11.81 9.39 19.89
CA PRO A 389 -11.98 8.11 20.56
C PRO A 389 -12.31 6.95 19.62
N LEU A 390 -13.17 7.14 18.62
CA LEU A 390 -13.50 6.12 17.61
C LEU A 390 -12.26 5.60 16.84
N PHE A 391 -11.19 6.42 16.78
CA PHE A 391 -9.93 6.11 16.10
C PHE A 391 -8.77 5.81 17.07
N GLY A 392 -9.06 5.61 18.36
CA GLY A 392 -8.06 5.21 19.35
C GLY A 392 -7.22 6.36 19.93
N ALA A 393 -7.73 7.60 19.87
CA ALA A 393 -7.11 8.78 20.48
C ALA A 393 -7.99 9.38 21.59
N SER A 394 -7.50 10.43 22.24
CA SER A 394 -8.22 11.11 23.32
C SER A 394 -9.30 12.05 22.75
N ARG A 395 -10.35 12.29 23.57
CA ARG A 395 -11.44 13.21 23.25
C ARG A 395 -10.99 14.57 22.70
N VAL A 396 -9.92 15.15 23.27
CA VAL A 396 -9.43 16.50 22.95
C VAL A 396 -9.00 16.60 21.48
N MET A 397 -8.44 15.52 20.92
CA MET A 397 -7.99 15.48 19.52
C MET A 397 -9.14 15.53 18.51
N SER A 398 -10.40 15.40 18.95
CA SER A 398 -11.54 15.34 18.02
C SER A 398 -11.79 16.65 17.30
N TYR A 399 -11.57 17.79 17.97
CA TYR A 399 -11.80 19.11 17.38
C TYR A 399 -10.79 19.41 16.28
N GLU A 400 -9.52 19.11 16.51
CA GLU A 400 -8.47 19.24 15.50
C GLU A 400 -8.68 18.25 14.35
N PHE A 401 -9.04 16.99 14.66
CA PHE A 401 -9.31 15.98 13.63
C PHE A 401 -10.50 16.37 12.72
N ALA A 402 -11.55 16.97 13.28
CA ALA A 402 -12.71 17.41 12.52
C ALA A 402 -12.58 18.78 11.87
N ASN A 403 -11.40 19.41 11.95
CA ASN A 403 -11.18 20.69 11.27
C ASN A 403 -11.02 20.47 9.76
N SER A 404 -11.67 21.29 8.93
CA SER A 404 -11.57 21.20 7.46
C SER A 404 -10.17 21.51 6.93
N ASP A 405 -9.42 22.33 7.66
CA ASP A 405 -8.12 22.83 7.24
C ASP A 405 -6.96 21.96 7.75
N THR A 406 -7.27 20.86 8.44
CA THR A 406 -6.27 19.99 9.07
C THR A 406 -6.22 18.64 8.37
N ASP A 407 -5.01 18.21 8.02
CA ASP A 407 -4.78 16.88 7.45
C ASP A 407 -5.19 15.76 8.42
N CYS A 408 -5.60 14.63 7.86
CA CYS A 408 -5.94 13.45 8.66
C CYS A 408 -4.75 13.05 9.57
N PRO A 409 -4.94 13.00 10.91
CA PRO A 409 -3.88 12.69 11.85
C PRO A 409 -3.27 11.30 11.61
N PHE A 410 -1.95 11.18 11.85
CA PHE A 410 -1.22 9.93 11.61
C PHE A 410 -1.76 8.71 12.37
N PHE A 411 -2.40 8.90 13.54
CA PHE A 411 -2.99 7.80 14.29
C PHE A 411 -4.27 7.26 13.65
N ALA A 412 -5.06 8.11 12.99
CA ALA A 412 -6.34 7.79 12.37
C ALA A 412 -6.18 7.34 10.90
N ARG A 413 -5.07 7.74 10.27
CA ARG A 413 -4.83 7.62 8.82
C ARG A 413 -5.25 6.30 8.18
N ARG A 414 -4.87 5.15 8.75
CA ARG A 414 -5.23 3.82 8.19
C ARG A 414 -6.72 3.53 8.28
N LEU A 415 -7.32 3.76 9.45
CA LEU A 415 -8.75 3.58 9.65
C LEU A 415 -9.55 4.56 8.78
N ALA A 416 -9.06 5.78 8.57
CA ALA A 416 -9.69 6.78 7.70
C ALA A 416 -9.63 6.39 6.21
N MET A 417 -8.54 5.75 5.76
CA MET A 417 -8.46 5.15 4.42
C MET A 417 -9.49 4.02 4.27
N ILE A 418 -9.61 3.14 5.26
CA ILE A 418 -10.62 2.07 5.27
C ILE A 418 -12.02 2.68 5.27
N PHE A 419 -12.26 3.73 6.06
CA PHE A 419 -13.53 4.44 6.11
C PHE A 419 -13.93 4.97 4.74
N ARG A 420 -12.99 5.62 4.02
CA ARG A 420 -13.22 6.10 2.65
C ARG A 420 -13.67 4.97 1.73
N SER A 421 -12.86 3.91 1.63
CA SER A 421 -13.11 2.80 0.70
C SER A 421 -14.40 2.05 1.02
N ALA A 422 -14.64 1.76 2.30
CA ALA A 422 -15.83 1.03 2.74
C ALA A 422 -17.11 1.86 2.55
N SER A 423 -17.06 3.18 2.83
CA SER A 423 -18.20 4.08 2.61
C SER A 423 -18.54 4.21 1.12
N ALA A 424 -17.52 4.35 0.26
CA ALA A 424 -17.71 4.36 -1.19
C ALA A 424 -18.34 3.06 -1.72
N GLY A 425 -18.03 1.92 -1.07
CA GLY A 425 -18.64 0.63 -1.34
C GLY A 425 -20.02 0.40 -0.72
N GLY A 426 -20.55 1.36 0.04
CA GLY A 426 -21.83 1.22 0.76
C GLY A 426 -21.79 0.16 1.87
N LEU A 427 -20.66 -0.03 2.53
CA LEU A 427 -20.53 -0.90 3.71
C LEU A 427 -20.82 -0.07 4.98
N PRO A 428 -21.45 -0.66 6.02
CA PRO A 428 -21.77 0.02 7.28
C PRO A 428 -20.53 0.18 8.17
N ILE A 429 -19.53 0.92 7.69
CA ILE A 429 -18.20 0.99 8.29
C ILE A 429 -18.20 1.64 9.67
N PHE A 430 -19.09 2.62 9.91
CA PHE A 430 -19.22 3.22 11.24
C PHE A 430 -19.59 2.17 12.28
N LYS A 431 -20.62 1.36 12.01
CA LYS A 431 -21.02 0.25 12.90
C LYS A 431 -19.89 -0.75 13.13
N LEU A 432 -19.23 -1.22 12.08
CA LEU A 432 -18.10 -2.16 12.20
C LEU A 432 -16.95 -1.60 13.03
N LEU A 433 -16.65 -0.31 12.86
CA LEU A 433 -15.62 0.38 13.61
C LEU A 433 -16.03 0.55 15.08
N LYS A 434 -17.25 1.03 15.34
CA LYS A 434 -17.82 1.19 16.69
C LYS A 434 -17.80 -0.13 17.45
N ASP A 435 -18.27 -1.22 16.84
CA ASP A 435 -18.23 -2.56 17.43
C ASP A 435 -16.78 -2.99 17.77
N SER A 436 -15.82 -2.68 16.91
CA SER A 436 -14.40 -2.97 17.15
C SER A 436 -13.80 -2.14 18.29
N VAL A 437 -14.22 -0.88 18.42
CA VAL A 437 -13.86 -0.01 19.55
C VAL A 437 -14.42 -0.58 20.85
N GLU A 438 -15.72 -0.87 20.90
CA GLU A 438 -16.39 -1.35 22.10
C GLU A 438 -15.84 -2.69 22.57
N GLU A 439 -15.55 -3.62 21.66
CA GLU A 439 -14.88 -4.89 21.98
C GLU A 439 -13.50 -4.66 22.60
N GLU A 440 -12.70 -3.70 22.09
CA GLU A 440 -11.39 -3.38 22.69
C GLU A 440 -11.52 -2.68 24.04
N VAL A 441 -12.50 -1.80 24.22
CA VAL A 441 -12.77 -1.10 25.49
C VAL A 441 -13.15 -2.12 26.58
N VAL A 442 -14.03 -3.06 26.26
CA VAL A 442 -14.42 -4.15 27.17
C VAL A 442 -13.22 -5.05 27.49
N ALA A 443 -12.44 -5.43 26.48
CA ALA A 443 -11.24 -6.25 26.69
C ALA A 443 -10.23 -5.58 27.61
N ARG A 444 -10.09 -4.25 27.54
CA ARG A 444 -9.26 -3.43 28.45
C ARG A 444 -9.85 -3.28 29.86
N GLY A 445 -11.05 -3.81 30.11
CA GLY A 445 -11.74 -3.72 31.39
C GLY A 445 -12.26 -2.32 31.71
N LEU A 446 -12.67 -1.56 30.69
CA LEU A 446 -13.24 -0.22 30.80
C LEU A 446 -14.77 -0.28 30.60
N SER A 447 -15.50 0.66 31.22
CA SER A 447 -16.95 0.82 31.00
C SER A 447 -17.23 1.53 29.67
N LEU A 448 -18.13 0.98 28.85
CA LEU A 448 -18.54 1.59 27.57
C LEU A 448 -19.18 2.97 27.76
N GLU A 449 -20.08 3.11 28.72
CA GLU A 449 -20.77 4.36 29.00
C GLU A 449 -19.76 5.46 29.40
N GLN A 450 -18.83 5.11 30.29
CA GLN A 450 -17.79 6.03 30.71
C GLN A 450 -16.82 6.35 29.57
N PHE A 451 -16.46 5.36 28.76
CA PHE A 451 -15.59 5.54 27.60
C PHE A 451 -16.18 6.54 26.60
N TRP A 452 -17.44 6.37 26.20
CA TRP A 452 -18.08 7.26 25.23
C TRP A 452 -18.34 8.66 25.77
N ARG A 453 -18.36 8.84 27.09
CA ARG A 453 -18.43 10.15 27.75
C ARG A 453 -17.07 10.83 27.85
N ASP A 454 -16.04 10.09 28.28
CA ASP A 454 -14.76 10.67 28.71
C ASP A 454 -13.65 10.52 27.65
N GLY A 455 -13.76 9.54 26.74
CA GLY A 455 -12.82 9.27 25.65
C GLY A 455 -11.44 8.77 26.12
N ARG A 456 -11.39 8.05 27.25
CA ARG A 456 -10.14 7.57 27.87
C ARG A 456 -9.89 6.09 27.57
N TRP A 457 -8.71 5.79 27.05
CA TRP A 457 -8.28 4.43 26.68
C TRP A 457 -7.53 3.67 27.78
N HIS A 458 -7.44 4.28 28.95
CA HIS A 458 -6.71 3.83 30.14
C HIS A 458 -7.53 4.18 31.38
N LYS A 459 -7.36 3.41 32.46
CA LYS A 459 -8.08 3.60 33.73
C LYS A 459 -7.63 4.86 34.46
#